data_AF-A0A3B8QD69-F1
#
_entry.id   AF-A0A3B8QD69-F1
#
_cell.length_a   1.000
_cell.length_b   1.000
_cell.length_c   1.000
_cell.angle_alpha   90.00
_cell.angle_beta   90.00
_cell.angle_gamma   90.00
#
_symmetry.space_group_name_H-M   'P 1'
#
loop_
_entity.id
_entity.type
_entity.pdbx_description
1 polymer ?
#
loop_
_entity_poly.entity_id
_entity_poly.type
_entity_poly.pdbx_seq_one_letter_code
_entity_poly.pdbx_strand_id
1 'polypeptide(L)'
;MSLRRSADWRDQAAAELMSGVLHRAEIRGNVLVMLENLPAVTTAVIEAGGRAHSWHRLAREGRSASAWTPEGPFQAATLRLPKAKDELDMAVHAAASVLEVGAPLWVYGANDEGAGSAGRIIEPLMGPARTVGSGGRSRVLESVRPVDAPSPRGTLAEWRRSTSLEFPAGPREWISYPGIFSHGRLDAGTRALLEVMGRLPAAGRRVLDFACGSGVIGAFLSALEPTARLDFLDVDALALVAVSENVPGARLILSDGFDALEQERYALIVSNPPYHEGKEQTGYVIERLVRGAPDHLESDGSLVLVTQRRLRLATLMESTFGTVDVLLDAGPHRVWFGGK
;
A
#
# COMPACT_ATOMS: atom_id res chain seq x y z
N MET A 1 25.83 -24.30 2.89
CA MET A 1 24.38 -24.17 3.12
C MET A 1 24.01 -22.69 3.09
N SER A 2 23.32 -22.24 2.03
CA SER A 2 22.82 -20.87 1.97
C SER A 2 21.73 -20.72 3.02
N LEU A 3 22.00 -19.99 4.10
CA LEU A 3 20.96 -19.49 4.99
C LEU A 3 19.92 -18.79 4.11
N ARG A 4 18.70 -19.33 4.04
CA ARG A 4 17.55 -18.60 3.48
C ARG A 4 17.47 -17.32 4.31
N ARG A 5 17.63 -16.18 3.65
CA ARG A 5 17.49 -14.88 4.30
C ARG A 5 16.04 -14.79 4.79
N SER A 6 15.84 -14.21 5.98
CA SER A 6 14.50 -13.88 6.47
C SER A 6 13.77 -13.01 5.44
N ALA A 7 12.44 -13.07 5.38
CA ALA A 7 11.65 -12.28 4.42
C ALA A 7 11.99 -10.78 4.48
N ASP A 8 12.32 -10.30 5.69
CA ASP A 8 12.57 -8.89 5.99
C ASP A 8 14.04 -8.47 5.93
N TRP A 9 14.93 -9.33 5.39
CA TRP A 9 16.37 -9.04 5.36
C TRP A 9 16.69 -7.71 4.66
N ARG A 10 15.87 -7.30 3.68
CA ARG A 10 16.05 -6.03 2.95
C ARG A 10 15.83 -4.84 3.85
N ASP A 11 14.74 -4.86 4.60
CA ASP A 11 14.39 -3.79 5.53
C ASP A 11 15.41 -3.72 6.66
N GLN A 12 15.81 -4.86 7.22
CA GLN A 12 16.81 -4.90 8.28
C GLN A 12 18.17 -4.36 7.80
N ALA A 13 18.69 -4.86 6.67
CA ALA A 13 19.98 -4.44 6.14
C ALA A 13 19.99 -2.97 5.70
N ALA A 14 18.89 -2.48 5.11
CA ALA A 14 18.77 -1.09 4.69
C ALA A 14 18.64 -0.14 5.90
N ALA A 15 17.85 -0.51 6.91
CA ALA A 15 17.69 0.28 8.13
C ALA A 15 18.98 0.32 8.97
N GLU A 16 19.70 -0.79 9.08
CA GLU A 16 21.00 -0.84 9.76
C GLU A 16 22.03 0.09 9.07
N LEU A 17 22.11 0.01 7.74
CA LEU A 17 23.00 0.87 6.96
C LEU A 17 22.63 2.36 7.12
N MET A 18 21.34 2.69 7.08
CA MET A 18 20.85 4.05 7.27
C MET A 18 21.13 4.57 8.69
N SER A 19 20.90 3.75 9.70
CA SER A 19 21.18 4.10 11.11
C SER A 19 22.66 4.45 11.29
N GLY A 20 23.57 3.67 10.71
CA GLY A 20 24.99 3.97 10.71
C GLY A 20 25.34 5.30 10.01
N VAL A 21 24.63 5.68 8.95
CA VAL A 21 24.78 7.01 8.31
C VAL A 21 24.31 8.12 9.24
N LEU A 22 23.15 7.96 9.89
CA LEU A 22 22.58 8.96 10.79
C LEU A 22 23.50 9.24 12.00
N HIS A 23 24.10 8.21 12.60
CA HIS A 23 25.03 8.41 13.74
C HIS A 23 26.30 9.19 13.39
N ARG A 24 26.68 9.24 12.10
CA ARG A 24 27.82 10.04 11.62
C ARG A 24 27.38 11.40 11.08
N ALA A 25 26.08 11.59 10.86
CA ALA A 25 25.53 12.85 10.39
C ALA A 25 25.30 13.79 11.60
N GLU A 26 25.60 15.07 11.43
CA GLU A 26 25.25 16.08 12.42
C GLU A 26 23.78 16.46 12.27
N ILE A 27 22.90 15.74 12.96
CA ILE A 27 21.46 15.94 12.88
C ILE A 27 21.00 16.84 14.02
N ARG A 28 20.31 17.93 13.67
CA ARG A 28 19.62 18.79 14.64
C ARG A 28 18.26 19.18 14.09
N GLY A 29 17.29 19.37 14.99
CA GLY A 29 15.94 19.80 14.61
C GLY A 29 15.00 18.64 14.30
N ASN A 30 13.95 18.94 13.54
CA ASN A 30 12.90 18.01 13.13
C ASN A 30 13.35 17.21 11.90
N VAL A 31 13.28 15.89 11.99
CA VAL A 31 13.60 14.95 10.89
C VAL A 31 12.35 14.16 10.54
N LEU A 32 11.96 14.22 9.28
CA LEU A 32 10.86 13.40 8.75
C LEU A 32 11.39 12.00 8.43
N VAL A 33 10.79 10.96 9.02
CA VAL A 33 11.14 9.56 8.76
C VAL A 33 10.02 8.91 7.94
N MET A 34 10.26 8.73 6.64
CA MET A 34 9.22 8.32 5.69
C MET A 34 9.29 6.83 5.36
N LEU A 35 8.14 6.17 5.44
CA LEU A 35 7.90 4.82 4.93
C LEU A 35 8.79 3.73 5.54
N GLU A 36 9.34 4.00 6.72
CA GLU A 36 10.13 3.04 7.46
C GLU A 36 9.28 1.82 7.85
N ASN A 37 9.82 0.62 7.64
CA ASN A 37 9.13 -0.61 8.04
C ASN A 37 9.48 -1.06 9.46
N LEU A 38 10.71 -0.80 9.91
CA LEU A 38 11.27 -1.19 11.22
C LEU A 38 11.74 0.07 11.95
N PRO A 39 11.46 0.29 13.25
CA PRO A 39 11.69 1.57 13.95
C PRO A 39 13.16 1.98 14.16
N ALA A 40 14.12 1.30 13.52
CA ALA A 40 15.56 1.47 13.74
C ALA A 40 16.08 2.83 13.25
N VAL A 41 15.63 3.33 12.11
CA VAL A 41 15.97 4.67 11.59
C VAL A 41 15.33 5.76 12.45
N THR A 42 14.07 5.60 12.87
CA THR A 42 13.44 6.50 13.85
C THR A 42 14.26 6.58 15.13
N THR A 43 14.70 5.42 15.65
CA THR A 43 15.55 5.34 16.86
C THR A 43 16.90 6.01 16.64
N ALA A 44 17.56 5.74 15.52
CA ALA A 44 18.87 6.31 15.19
C ALA A 44 18.83 7.84 15.02
N VAL A 45 17.73 8.41 14.52
CA VAL A 45 17.53 9.86 14.49
C VAL A 45 17.54 10.45 15.90
N ILE A 46 16.83 9.83 16.84
CA ILE A 46 16.74 10.28 18.23
C ILE A 46 18.12 10.18 18.91
N GLU A 47 18.81 9.05 18.73
CA GLU A 47 20.14 8.82 19.28
C GLU A 47 21.20 9.78 18.70
N ALA A 48 21.04 10.21 17.45
CA ALA A 48 21.88 11.23 16.82
C ALA A 48 21.55 12.68 17.28
N GLY A 49 20.56 12.88 18.15
CA GLY A 49 20.18 14.19 18.70
C GLY A 49 19.08 14.94 17.92
N GLY A 50 18.44 14.28 16.95
CA GLY A 50 17.30 14.82 16.21
C GLY A 50 15.95 14.58 16.90
N ARG A 51 14.91 15.27 16.42
CA ARG A 51 13.50 14.99 16.75
C ARG A 51 12.85 14.25 15.59
N ALA A 52 12.61 12.96 15.75
CA ALA A 52 12.01 12.13 14.71
C ALA A 52 10.49 12.35 14.61
N HIS A 53 10.00 12.49 13.38
CA HIS A 53 8.59 12.52 13.03
C HIS A 53 8.32 11.41 12.02
N SER A 54 7.86 10.26 12.48
CA SER A 54 7.58 9.12 11.62
C SER A 54 6.29 9.35 10.84
N TRP A 55 6.38 9.15 9.53
CA TRP A 55 5.23 9.19 8.63
C TRP A 55 5.13 7.88 7.85
N HIS A 56 3.95 7.27 7.93
CA HIS A 56 3.60 6.07 7.20
C HIS A 56 2.31 6.29 6.42
N ARG A 57 2.27 5.69 5.23
CA ARG A 57 1.07 5.60 4.40
C ARG A 57 0.18 4.41 4.77
N LEU A 58 0.80 3.36 5.32
CA LEU A 58 0.13 2.11 5.68
C LEU A 58 -0.08 2.03 7.20
N ALA A 59 -1.31 1.79 7.63
CA ALA A 59 -1.71 1.63 9.02
C ALA A 59 -1.42 0.21 9.53
N ARG A 60 -0.13 -0.14 9.68
CA ARG A 60 0.30 -1.47 10.14
C ARG A 60 0.72 -1.45 11.60
N GLU A 61 0.47 -2.55 12.31
CA GLU A 61 0.95 -2.75 13.70
C GLU A 61 0.52 -1.62 14.65
N GLY A 62 -0.70 -1.09 14.47
CA GLY A 62 -1.25 0.00 15.29
C GLY A 62 -0.62 1.38 15.02
N ARG A 63 0.24 1.53 14.01
CA ARG A 63 0.81 2.82 13.62
C ARG A 63 -0.23 3.72 12.95
N SER A 64 -0.20 5.01 13.29
CA SER A 64 -0.96 6.04 12.57
C SER A 64 -0.50 6.12 11.11
N ALA A 65 -1.45 6.34 10.19
CA ALA A 65 -1.15 6.53 8.79
C ALA A 65 -1.95 7.69 8.18
N SER A 66 -1.37 8.34 7.18
CA SER A 66 -2.00 9.39 6.40
C SER A 66 -1.57 9.31 4.94
N ALA A 67 -2.43 9.79 4.02
CA ALA A 67 -2.17 9.74 2.59
C ALA A 67 -1.04 10.69 2.12
N TRP A 68 -0.71 11.69 2.94
CA TRP A 68 0.32 12.69 2.66
C TRP A 68 1.13 13.01 3.91
N THR A 69 2.33 13.56 3.71
CA THR A 69 3.27 13.93 4.77
C THR A 69 2.67 14.99 5.71
N PRO A 70 3.09 15.02 6.99
CA PRO A 70 2.74 16.11 7.89
C PRO A 70 3.34 17.45 7.42
N GLU A 71 2.75 18.55 7.87
CA GLU A 71 3.27 19.90 7.57
C GLU A 71 4.67 20.11 8.16
N GLY A 72 5.52 20.82 7.40
CA GLY A 72 6.88 21.18 7.80
C GLY A 72 6.97 22.57 8.46
N PRO A 73 8.19 23.17 8.54
CA PRO A 73 9.41 22.73 7.88
C PRO A 73 10.20 21.66 8.66
N PHE A 74 10.86 20.77 7.91
CA PHE A 74 11.83 19.78 8.42
C PHE A 74 13.25 20.15 7.99
N GLN A 75 14.22 19.93 8.88
CA GLN A 75 15.65 20.19 8.62
C GLN A 75 16.35 19.00 7.93
N ALA A 76 15.68 17.85 7.85
CA ALA A 76 16.16 16.66 7.18
C ALA A 76 15.01 15.66 6.94
N ALA A 77 15.17 14.75 5.99
CA ALA A 77 14.27 13.62 5.80
C ALA A 77 15.02 12.33 5.46
N THR A 78 14.46 11.21 5.90
CA THR A 78 14.84 9.88 5.42
C THR A 78 13.67 9.27 4.66
N LEU A 79 13.93 8.53 3.60
CA LEU A 79 12.94 7.86 2.78
C LEU A 79 13.36 6.43 2.51
N ARG A 80 12.62 5.47 3.09
CA ARG A 80 12.73 4.07 2.68
C ARG A 80 12.27 3.95 1.24
N LEU A 81 13.09 3.34 0.38
CA LEU A 81 12.81 3.17 -1.03
C LEU A 81 11.47 2.46 -1.23
N PRO A 82 10.47 3.11 -1.85
CA PRO A 82 9.20 2.46 -2.18
C PRO A 82 9.37 1.43 -3.29
N LYS A 83 8.34 0.60 -3.51
CA LYS A 83 8.42 -0.50 -4.50
C LYS A 83 8.34 0.00 -5.93
N ALA A 84 7.58 1.08 -6.16
CA ALA A 84 7.32 1.61 -7.49
C ALA A 84 8.05 2.94 -7.72
N LYS A 85 8.44 3.19 -8.97
CA LYS A 85 9.22 4.39 -9.34
C LYS A 85 8.40 5.68 -9.26
N ASP A 86 7.13 5.62 -9.63
CA ASP A 86 6.18 6.71 -9.52
C ASP A 86 5.79 7.00 -8.07
N GLU A 87 5.72 5.98 -7.21
CA GLU A 87 5.61 6.16 -5.75
C GLU A 87 6.86 6.84 -5.17
N LEU A 88 8.07 6.46 -5.62
CA LEU A 88 9.30 7.16 -5.25
C LEU A 88 9.27 8.63 -5.70
N ASP A 89 8.86 8.89 -6.94
CA ASP A 89 8.74 10.26 -7.48
C ASP A 89 7.80 11.11 -6.61
N MET A 90 6.60 10.59 -6.33
CA MET A 90 5.64 11.25 -5.44
C MET A 90 6.18 11.47 -4.03
N ALA A 91 6.86 10.47 -3.44
CA ALA A 91 7.42 10.58 -2.10
C ALA A 91 8.58 11.59 -2.02
N VAL A 92 9.43 11.68 -3.05
CA VAL A 92 10.50 12.69 -3.14
C VAL A 92 9.90 14.09 -3.20
N HIS A 93 8.83 14.29 -3.97
CA HIS A 93 8.10 15.55 -4.01
C HIS A 93 7.41 15.90 -2.69
N ALA A 94 6.81 14.92 -2.02
CA ALA A 94 6.20 15.10 -0.69
C ALA A 94 7.24 15.47 0.37
N ALA A 95 8.46 14.90 0.30
CA ALA A 95 9.57 15.30 1.17
C ALA A 95 10.03 16.73 0.86
N ALA A 96 10.29 17.03 -0.42
CA ALA A 96 10.79 18.32 -0.85
C ALA A 96 9.82 19.48 -0.53
N SER A 97 8.51 19.25 -0.49
CA SER A 97 7.52 20.29 -0.17
C SER A 97 7.51 20.70 1.30
N VAL A 98 8.04 19.87 2.19
CA VAL A 98 8.09 20.12 3.64
C VAL A 98 9.51 20.28 4.18
N LEU A 99 10.53 20.09 3.35
CA LEU A 99 11.93 20.32 3.70
C LEU A 99 12.32 21.79 3.55
N GLU A 100 13.16 22.28 4.47
CA GLU A 100 13.88 23.53 4.29
C GLU A 100 14.78 23.46 3.05
N VAL A 101 14.97 24.60 2.38
CA VAL A 101 15.97 24.71 1.32
C VAL A 101 17.35 24.45 1.92
N GLY A 102 18.15 23.58 1.27
CA GLY A 102 19.44 23.15 1.80
C GLY A 102 19.38 21.98 2.80
N ALA A 103 18.19 21.48 3.14
CA ALA A 103 18.05 20.29 3.97
C ALA A 103 18.40 19.00 3.17
N PRO A 104 19.05 18.01 3.81
CA PRO A 104 19.33 16.72 3.19
C PRO A 104 18.10 15.81 3.18
N LEU A 105 17.96 15.07 2.07
CA LEU A 105 17.12 13.88 1.94
C LEU A 105 18.02 12.67 1.77
N TRP A 106 17.88 11.68 2.65
CA TRP A 106 18.49 10.37 2.51
C TRP A 106 17.49 9.33 2.00
N VAL A 107 17.75 8.74 0.84
CA VAL A 107 16.96 7.62 0.30
C VAL A 107 17.74 6.32 0.48
N TYR A 108 17.13 5.34 1.14
CA TYR A 108 17.80 4.09 1.49
C TYR A 108 16.98 2.86 1.11
N GLY A 109 17.65 1.78 0.71
CA GLY A 109 16.98 0.54 0.31
C GLY A 109 17.94 -0.52 -0.22
N ALA A 110 17.42 -1.72 -0.51
CA ALA A 110 18.23 -2.79 -1.08
C ALA A 110 18.55 -2.51 -2.55
N ASN A 111 19.73 -2.98 -3.00
CA ASN A 111 20.18 -2.83 -4.39
C ASN A 111 19.21 -3.46 -5.37
N ASP A 112 18.64 -4.61 -5.00
CA ASP A 112 17.71 -5.32 -5.87
C ASP A 112 16.32 -4.66 -5.89
N GLU A 113 16.01 -3.75 -4.97
CA GLU A 113 14.81 -2.89 -5.01
C GLU A 113 15.01 -1.63 -5.86
N GLY A 114 16.22 -1.42 -6.41
CA GLY A 114 16.51 -0.31 -7.30
C GLY A 114 17.21 0.88 -6.64
N ALA A 115 17.70 0.75 -5.40
CA ALA A 115 18.40 1.81 -4.67
C ALA A 115 19.55 2.43 -5.48
N GLY A 116 20.28 1.63 -6.26
CA GLY A 116 21.36 2.12 -7.12
C GLY A 116 20.92 2.97 -8.32
N SER A 117 19.63 2.98 -8.66
CA SER A 117 19.07 3.75 -9.78
C SER A 117 18.10 4.86 -9.34
N ALA A 118 17.82 4.96 -8.04
CA ALA A 118 16.89 5.94 -7.48
C ALA A 118 17.35 7.39 -7.70
N GLY A 119 18.67 7.64 -7.83
CA GLY A 119 19.23 8.96 -8.12
C GLY A 119 18.58 9.66 -9.32
N ARG A 120 18.22 8.92 -10.38
CA ARG A 120 17.57 9.49 -11.58
C ARG A 120 16.21 10.14 -11.30
N ILE A 121 15.52 9.70 -10.25
CA ILE A 121 14.22 10.24 -9.82
C ILE A 121 14.40 11.35 -8.79
N ILE A 122 15.45 11.25 -7.96
CA ILE A 122 15.75 12.22 -6.89
C ILE A 122 16.37 13.51 -7.45
N GLU A 123 17.32 13.37 -8.37
CA GLU A 123 18.17 14.45 -8.87
C GLU A 123 17.45 15.65 -9.50
N PRO A 124 16.36 15.46 -10.28
CA PRO A 124 15.64 16.58 -10.88
C PRO A 124 15.08 17.58 -9.87
N LEU A 125 14.82 17.16 -8.63
CA LEU A 125 14.22 17.98 -7.58
C LEU A 125 15.18 18.30 -6.44
N MET A 126 16.03 17.35 -6.07
CA MET A 126 16.89 17.44 -4.88
C MET A 126 18.38 17.63 -5.21
N GLY A 127 18.73 17.84 -6.48
CA GLY A 127 20.12 17.97 -6.90
C GLY A 127 20.91 16.65 -6.85
N PRO A 128 22.24 16.69 -7.09
CA PRO A 128 23.06 15.48 -7.24
C PRO A 128 22.90 14.47 -6.09
N ALA A 129 22.61 13.21 -6.43
CA ALA A 129 22.46 12.13 -5.45
C ALA A 129 23.79 11.40 -5.23
N ARG A 130 24.40 11.55 -4.05
CA ARG A 130 25.68 10.94 -3.68
C ARG A 130 25.46 9.69 -2.85
N THR A 131 26.20 8.61 -3.11
CA THR A 131 26.17 7.44 -2.22
C THR A 131 26.97 7.72 -0.96
N VAL A 132 26.31 7.78 0.20
CA VAL A 132 26.93 8.01 1.53
C VAL A 132 26.99 6.75 2.39
N GLY A 133 26.36 5.67 1.93
CA GLY A 133 26.42 4.35 2.56
C GLY A 133 26.27 3.24 1.52
N SER A 134 27.09 2.19 1.65
CA SER A 134 27.01 0.98 0.84
C SER A 134 27.46 -0.21 1.68
N GLY A 135 26.61 -1.24 1.76
CA GLY A 135 26.84 -2.41 2.63
C GLY A 135 25.60 -3.27 2.73
N GLY A 136 25.72 -4.55 3.10
CA GLY A 136 24.54 -5.42 3.29
C GLY A 136 23.70 -5.69 2.04
N ARG A 137 24.23 -5.40 0.83
CA ARG A 137 23.46 -5.30 -0.44
C ARG A 137 22.45 -4.16 -0.48
N SER A 138 22.66 -3.12 0.31
CA SER A 138 21.86 -1.90 0.36
C SER A 138 22.72 -0.68 0.03
N ARG A 139 22.05 0.44 -0.27
CA ARG A 139 22.68 1.76 -0.46
C ARG A 139 21.89 2.82 0.27
N VAL A 140 22.59 3.89 0.63
CA VAL A 140 22.03 5.17 1.09
C VAL A 140 22.50 6.25 0.13
N LEU A 141 21.56 6.93 -0.51
CA LEU A 141 21.79 8.11 -1.33
C LEU A 141 21.46 9.34 -0.53
N GLU A 142 22.33 10.34 -0.54
CA GLU A 142 22.09 11.68 -0.01
C GLU A 142 21.93 12.66 -1.16
N SER A 143 20.93 13.52 -1.06
CA SER A 143 20.70 14.66 -1.94
C SER A 143 20.32 15.87 -1.10
N VAL A 144 20.67 17.08 -1.54
CA VAL A 144 20.40 18.32 -0.81
C VAL A 144 19.67 19.28 -1.72
N ARG A 145 18.48 19.71 -1.32
CA ARG A 145 17.63 20.58 -2.16
C ARG A 145 18.36 21.89 -2.48
N PRO A 146 18.71 22.15 -3.75
CA PRO A 146 19.38 23.39 -4.11
C PRO A 146 18.40 24.58 -4.04
N VAL A 147 18.94 25.80 -3.89
CA VAL A 147 18.14 27.03 -3.76
C VAL A 147 17.32 27.32 -5.01
N ASP A 148 17.84 26.95 -6.17
CA ASP A 148 17.25 27.10 -7.50
C ASP A 148 16.49 25.84 -7.96
N ALA A 149 16.23 24.88 -7.05
CA ALA A 149 15.42 23.71 -7.36
C ALA A 149 14.02 24.10 -7.87
N PRO A 150 13.45 23.35 -8.83
CA PRO A 150 12.05 23.48 -9.18
C PRO A 150 11.13 23.36 -7.96
N SER A 151 9.98 24.05 -8.01
CA SER A 151 8.95 23.86 -6.99
C SER A 151 8.44 22.42 -7.02
N PRO A 152 8.35 21.73 -5.87
CA PRO A 152 7.77 20.40 -5.81
C PRO A 152 6.26 20.47 -6.08
N ARG A 153 5.68 19.39 -6.62
CA ARG A 153 4.25 19.11 -6.49
C ARG A 153 3.93 18.83 -5.04
N GLY A 154 3.47 19.86 -4.33
CA GLY A 154 3.43 19.88 -2.87
C GLY A 154 2.15 19.32 -2.26
N THR A 155 1.13 19.07 -3.08
CA THR A 155 -0.16 18.55 -2.64
C THR A 155 -0.48 17.21 -3.28
N LEU A 156 -1.27 16.40 -2.57
CA LEU A 156 -1.72 15.11 -3.08
C LEU A 156 -2.53 15.26 -4.39
N ALA A 157 -3.35 16.31 -4.50
CA ALA A 157 -4.19 16.55 -5.68
C ALA A 157 -3.42 16.68 -6.99
N GLU A 158 -2.17 17.17 -6.96
CA GLU A 158 -1.30 17.27 -8.14
C GLU A 158 -0.81 15.90 -8.67
N TRP A 159 -0.96 14.86 -7.86
CA TRP A 159 -0.62 13.48 -8.18
C TRP A 159 -1.83 12.64 -8.61
N ARG A 160 -3.02 13.24 -8.60
CA ARG A 160 -4.27 12.63 -9.07
C ARG A 160 -4.09 12.19 -10.53
N ARG A 161 -4.35 10.92 -10.81
CA ARG A 161 -4.49 10.40 -12.17
C ARG A 161 -5.90 9.90 -12.39
N SER A 162 -6.38 10.15 -13.60
CA SER A 162 -7.70 9.76 -14.06
C SER A 162 -7.54 8.80 -15.24
N THR A 163 -8.32 7.71 -15.22
CA THR A 163 -8.49 6.80 -16.35
C THR A 163 -9.98 6.54 -16.59
N SER A 164 -10.37 6.19 -17.81
CA SER A 164 -11.73 5.70 -18.08
C SER A 164 -11.79 4.20 -17.79
N LEU A 165 -12.76 3.76 -16.99
CA LEU A 165 -13.06 2.35 -16.76
C LEU A 165 -14.50 2.04 -17.17
N GLU A 166 -14.71 0.87 -17.78
CA GLU A 166 -16.05 0.40 -18.16
C GLU A 166 -16.80 -0.17 -16.94
N PHE A 167 -18.00 0.34 -16.69
CA PHE A 167 -18.95 -0.16 -15.70
C PHE A 167 -20.25 -0.60 -16.39
N PRO A 168 -21.14 -1.36 -15.71
CA PRO A 168 -22.41 -1.80 -16.28
C PRO A 168 -23.28 -0.67 -16.83
N ALA A 169 -23.25 0.50 -16.18
CA ALA A 169 -24.00 1.70 -16.58
C ALA A 169 -23.26 2.58 -17.63
N GLY A 170 -22.08 2.17 -18.08
CA GLY A 170 -21.23 2.92 -19.01
C GLY A 170 -19.87 3.31 -18.41
N PRO A 171 -19.00 3.98 -19.20
CA PRO A 171 -17.67 4.37 -18.75
C PRO A 171 -17.74 5.40 -17.62
N ARG A 172 -16.83 5.27 -16.65
CA ARG A 172 -16.66 6.19 -15.53
C ARG A 172 -15.23 6.71 -15.48
N GLU A 173 -15.10 7.97 -15.12
CA GLU A 173 -13.82 8.52 -14.67
C GLU A 173 -13.40 7.79 -13.38
N TRP A 174 -12.16 7.31 -13.34
CA TRP A 174 -11.63 6.55 -12.23
C TRP A 174 -10.29 7.09 -11.76
N ILE A 175 -10.27 7.49 -10.49
CA ILE A 175 -9.15 8.15 -9.85
C ILE A 175 -8.24 7.16 -9.16
N SER A 176 -6.94 7.40 -9.30
CA SER A 176 -5.90 6.67 -8.58
C SER A 176 -4.66 7.53 -8.38
N TYR A 177 -3.76 7.07 -7.51
CA TYR A 177 -2.51 7.73 -7.16
C TYR A 177 -1.31 6.77 -7.27
N PRO A 178 -0.10 7.28 -7.52
CA PRO A 178 1.11 6.46 -7.50
C PRO A 178 1.24 5.65 -6.21
N GLY A 179 1.65 4.39 -6.33
CA GLY A 179 1.78 3.47 -5.19
C GLY A 179 0.50 2.73 -4.78
N ILE A 180 -0.67 3.07 -5.33
CA ILE A 180 -1.89 2.25 -5.21
C ILE A 180 -1.84 1.08 -6.20
N PHE A 181 -2.39 -0.09 -5.82
CA PHE A 181 -2.48 -1.25 -6.71
C PHE A 181 -3.19 -0.93 -8.04
N SER A 182 -2.61 -1.44 -9.14
CA SER A 182 -3.11 -1.27 -10.50
C SER A 182 -3.38 0.19 -10.92
N HIS A 183 -2.60 1.14 -10.40
CA HIS A 183 -2.66 2.55 -10.80
C HIS A 183 -2.72 2.71 -12.34
N GLY A 184 -3.77 3.37 -12.84
CA GLY A 184 -3.98 3.66 -14.26
C GLY A 184 -4.52 2.52 -15.14
N ARG A 185 -4.88 1.34 -14.60
CA ARG A 185 -5.46 0.23 -15.38
C ARG A 185 -6.34 -0.71 -14.55
N LEU A 186 -7.22 -1.45 -15.21
CA LEU A 186 -7.93 -2.56 -14.56
C LEU A 186 -7.06 -3.81 -14.51
N ASP A 187 -6.77 -4.31 -13.31
CA ASP A 187 -6.01 -5.55 -13.12
C ASP A 187 -6.75 -6.77 -13.69
N ALA A 188 -6.00 -7.74 -14.20
CA ALA A 188 -6.57 -8.94 -14.81
C ALA A 188 -7.22 -9.88 -13.77
N GLY A 189 -6.71 -9.91 -12.54
CA GLY A 189 -7.37 -10.61 -11.43
C GLY A 189 -8.67 -9.91 -11.05
N THR A 190 -8.64 -8.58 -10.89
CA THR A 190 -9.88 -7.81 -10.67
C THR A 190 -10.90 -8.08 -11.77
N ARG A 191 -10.51 -8.06 -13.05
CA ARG A 191 -11.41 -8.36 -14.17
C ARG A 191 -12.06 -9.75 -14.04
N ALA A 192 -11.28 -10.78 -13.70
CA ALA A 192 -11.80 -12.13 -13.49
C ALA A 192 -12.82 -12.19 -12.35
N LEU A 193 -12.63 -11.41 -11.27
CA LEU A 193 -13.61 -11.29 -10.20
C LEU A 193 -14.91 -10.61 -10.67
N LEU A 194 -14.79 -9.54 -11.48
CA LEU A 194 -15.96 -8.80 -12.00
C LEU A 194 -16.86 -9.68 -12.89
N GLU A 195 -16.30 -10.66 -13.61
CA GLU A 195 -17.06 -11.58 -14.48
C GLU A 195 -18.09 -12.43 -13.73
N VAL A 196 -17.84 -12.76 -12.46
CA VAL A 196 -18.77 -13.56 -11.65
C VAL A 196 -19.63 -12.72 -10.70
N MET A 197 -19.38 -11.41 -10.64
CA MET A 197 -19.92 -10.52 -9.61
C MET A 197 -21.46 -10.41 -9.63
N GLY A 198 -22.07 -10.50 -10.81
CA GLY A 198 -23.54 -10.49 -10.95
C GLY A 198 -24.25 -11.73 -10.36
N ARG A 199 -23.52 -12.74 -9.91
CA ARG A 199 -24.06 -13.95 -9.27
C ARG A 199 -23.97 -13.89 -7.75
N LEU A 200 -23.34 -12.87 -7.18
CA LEU A 200 -23.04 -12.78 -5.75
C LEU A 200 -24.26 -12.25 -4.97
N PRO A 201 -24.48 -12.73 -3.73
CA PRO A 201 -25.66 -12.35 -2.94
C PRO A 201 -25.50 -10.98 -2.26
N ALA A 202 -25.55 -9.90 -3.05
CA ALA A 202 -25.33 -8.53 -2.57
C ALA A 202 -26.61 -7.69 -2.37
N ALA A 203 -27.74 -8.10 -2.98
CA ALA A 203 -28.99 -7.34 -2.97
C ALA A 203 -29.49 -7.05 -1.53
N GLY A 204 -29.60 -5.78 -1.17
CA GLY A 204 -30.06 -5.32 0.15
C GLY A 204 -29.12 -5.65 1.32
N ARG A 205 -27.93 -6.18 1.04
CA ARG A 205 -27.01 -6.77 2.02
C ARG A 205 -25.81 -5.87 2.27
N ARG A 206 -25.13 -6.08 3.40
CA ARG A 206 -23.89 -5.38 3.73
C ARG A 206 -22.70 -6.15 3.16
N VAL A 207 -21.83 -5.45 2.44
CA VAL A 207 -20.70 -6.03 1.72
C VAL A 207 -19.42 -5.28 2.09
N LEU A 208 -18.34 -6.02 2.33
CA LEU A 208 -17.01 -5.48 2.57
C LEU A 208 -16.13 -5.66 1.32
N ASP A 209 -15.62 -4.57 0.77
CA ASP A 209 -14.50 -4.59 -0.17
C ASP A 209 -13.19 -4.55 0.64
N PHE A 210 -12.57 -5.72 0.81
CA PHE A 210 -11.37 -5.90 1.63
C PHE A 210 -10.11 -5.74 0.79
N ALA A 211 -9.16 -4.94 1.28
CA ALA A 211 -8.01 -4.47 0.51
C ALA A 211 -8.47 -3.78 -0.79
N CYS A 212 -9.37 -2.81 -0.63
CA CYS A 212 -10.17 -2.24 -1.71
C CYS A 212 -9.36 -1.48 -2.78
N GLY A 213 -8.14 -1.04 -2.46
CA GLY A 213 -7.35 -0.18 -3.33
C GLY A 213 -8.16 1.08 -3.69
N SER A 214 -8.33 1.35 -4.98
CA SER A 214 -9.13 2.50 -5.44
C SER A 214 -10.65 2.31 -5.31
N GLY A 215 -11.13 1.12 -4.89
CA GLY A 215 -12.55 0.81 -4.66
C GLY A 215 -13.29 0.24 -5.88
N VAL A 216 -12.56 -0.26 -6.89
CA VAL A 216 -13.17 -0.71 -8.17
C VAL A 216 -14.14 -1.86 -7.96
N ILE A 217 -13.77 -2.82 -7.11
CA ILE A 217 -14.55 -4.05 -6.88
C ILE A 217 -15.90 -3.68 -6.25
N GLY A 218 -15.88 -2.95 -5.13
CA GLY A 218 -17.09 -2.48 -4.47
C GLY A 218 -17.93 -1.57 -5.38
N ALA A 219 -17.32 -0.62 -6.09
CA ALA A 219 -18.07 0.26 -6.99
C ALA A 219 -18.74 -0.48 -8.15
N PHE A 220 -18.09 -1.52 -8.69
CA PHE A 220 -18.69 -2.33 -9.75
C PHE A 220 -19.85 -3.15 -9.21
N LEU A 221 -19.72 -3.69 -7.99
CA LEU A 221 -20.81 -4.37 -7.31
C LEU A 221 -21.99 -3.42 -7.06
N SER A 222 -21.73 -2.19 -6.62
CA SER A 222 -22.77 -1.16 -6.44
C SER A 222 -23.50 -0.82 -7.73
N ALA A 223 -22.80 -0.86 -8.87
CA ALA A 223 -23.38 -0.57 -10.17
C ALA A 223 -24.25 -1.73 -10.67
N LEU A 224 -23.93 -2.97 -10.29
CA LEU A 224 -24.77 -4.14 -10.56
C LEU A 224 -25.97 -4.19 -9.61
N GLU A 225 -25.74 -4.01 -8.31
CA GLU A 225 -26.76 -4.03 -7.25
C GLU A 225 -26.75 -2.74 -6.42
N PRO A 226 -27.53 -1.72 -6.83
CA PRO A 226 -27.62 -0.43 -6.14
C PRO A 226 -28.15 -0.49 -4.70
N THR A 227 -28.74 -1.61 -4.29
CA THR A 227 -29.26 -1.82 -2.93
C THR A 227 -28.20 -2.36 -1.95
N ALA A 228 -27.02 -2.75 -2.45
CA ALA A 228 -25.93 -3.21 -1.61
C ALA A 228 -25.35 -2.05 -0.77
N ARG A 229 -25.06 -2.32 0.51
CA ARG A 229 -24.41 -1.38 1.43
C ARG A 229 -22.91 -1.71 1.52
N LEU A 230 -22.07 -0.85 0.98
CA LEU A 230 -20.63 -1.11 0.84
C LEU A 230 -19.79 -0.41 1.89
N ASP A 231 -18.91 -1.17 2.50
CA ASP A 231 -17.79 -0.68 3.28
C ASP A 231 -16.49 -0.99 2.52
N PHE A 232 -15.56 -0.04 2.54
CA PHE A 232 -14.27 -0.16 1.87
C PHE A 232 -13.18 -0.16 2.92
N LEU A 233 -12.41 -1.25 2.96
CA LEU A 233 -11.34 -1.44 3.92
C LEU A 233 -10.01 -1.55 3.20
N ASP A 234 -9.04 -0.74 3.62
CA ASP A 234 -7.66 -0.85 3.18
C ASP A 234 -6.69 -0.48 4.30
N VAL A 235 -5.48 -1.02 4.24
CA VAL A 235 -4.39 -0.63 5.13
C VAL A 235 -3.74 0.68 4.68
N ASP A 236 -3.92 1.05 3.41
CA ASP A 236 -3.32 2.20 2.78
C ASP A 236 -4.25 3.43 2.85
N ALA A 237 -3.84 4.46 3.60
CA ALA A 237 -4.61 5.69 3.71
C ALA A 237 -4.80 6.39 2.35
N LEU A 238 -3.84 6.24 1.42
CA LEU A 238 -3.94 6.81 0.08
C LEU A 238 -4.97 6.07 -0.80
N ALA A 239 -5.13 4.76 -0.59
CA ALA A 239 -6.18 3.97 -1.25
C ALA A 239 -7.56 4.52 -0.87
N LEU A 240 -7.80 4.77 0.42
CA LEU A 240 -9.08 5.32 0.90
C LEU A 240 -9.36 6.74 0.40
N VAL A 241 -8.33 7.57 0.19
CA VAL A 241 -8.51 8.87 -0.51
C VAL A 241 -9.05 8.64 -1.91
N ALA A 242 -8.48 7.70 -2.68
CA ALA A 242 -8.99 7.38 -4.02
C ALA A 242 -10.44 6.86 -3.97
N VAL A 243 -10.79 6.00 -3.01
CA VAL A 243 -12.18 5.54 -2.83
C VAL A 243 -13.12 6.72 -2.56
N SER A 244 -12.71 7.68 -1.72
CA SER A 244 -13.54 8.84 -1.38
C SER A 244 -13.90 9.70 -2.60
N GLU A 245 -13.01 9.75 -3.58
CA GLU A 245 -13.24 10.45 -4.85
C GLU A 245 -14.07 9.63 -5.84
N ASN A 246 -13.85 8.32 -5.89
CA ASN A 246 -14.51 7.41 -6.83
C ASN A 246 -15.93 7.00 -6.39
N VAL A 247 -16.16 6.95 -5.07
CA VAL A 247 -17.40 6.51 -4.43
C VAL A 247 -17.77 7.51 -3.32
N PRO A 248 -18.24 8.72 -3.67
CA PRO A 248 -18.61 9.72 -2.68
C PRO A 248 -19.64 9.18 -1.69
N GLY A 249 -19.41 9.40 -0.39
CA GLY A 249 -20.28 8.93 0.69
C GLY A 249 -20.06 7.48 1.11
N ALA A 250 -19.07 6.77 0.54
CA ALA A 250 -18.68 5.44 1.00
C ALA A 250 -18.21 5.45 2.47
N ARG A 251 -18.49 4.36 3.19
CA ARG A 251 -17.87 4.11 4.50
C ARG A 251 -16.46 3.58 4.28
N LEU A 252 -15.46 4.31 4.76
CA LEU A 252 -14.04 4.02 4.60
C LEU A 252 -13.46 3.55 5.93
N ILE A 253 -12.68 2.47 5.90
CA ILE A 253 -12.13 1.81 7.08
C ILE A 253 -10.62 1.63 6.86
N LEU A 254 -9.81 2.42 7.59
CA LEU A 254 -8.36 2.28 7.59
C LEU A 254 -7.97 1.18 8.59
N SER A 255 -7.46 0.05 8.11
CA SER A 255 -7.26 -1.13 8.95
C SER A 255 -6.17 -2.08 8.43
N ASP A 256 -5.38 -2.65 9.34
CA ASP A 256 -4.51 -3.79 9.05
C ASP A 256 -5.31 -5.10 9.08
N GLY A 257 -5.88 -5.47 7.93
CA GLY A 257 -6.82 -6.57 7.88
C GLY A 257 -8.08 -6.23 8.66
N PHE A 258 -8.52 -7.10 9.57
CA PHE A 258 -9.79 -6.90 10.28
C PHE A 258 -9.67 -6.13 11.60
N ASP A 259 -8.47 -5.66 11.97
CA ASP A 259 -8.16 -5.15 13.31
C ASP A 259 -9.03 -3.95 13.75
N ALA A 260 -9.47 -3.10 12.82
CA ALA A 260 -10.36 -1.96 13.12
C ALA A 260 -11.85 -2.30 13.10
N LEU A 261 -12.23 -3.53 12.77
CA LEU A 261 -13.63 -3.99 12.81
C LEU A 261 -13.95 -4.49 14.22
N GLU A 262 -15.11 -4.09 14.74
CA GLU A 262 -15.58 -4.53 16.04
C GLU A 262 -16.67 -5.60 15.88
N GLN A 263 -17.94 -5.16 15.88
CA GLN A 263 -19.10 -6.04 15.81
C GLN A 263 -19.70 -6.13 14.40
N GLU A 264 -19.10 -5.44 13.43
CA GLU A 264 -19.52 -5.51 12.04
C GLU A 264 -19.54 -6.95 11.52
N ARG A 265 -20.65 -7.30 10.88
CA ARG A 265 -20.82 -8.54 10.13
C ARG A 265 -21.29 -8.21 8.72
N TYR A 266 -20.83 -9.01 7.77
CA TYR A 266 -21.07 -8.84 6.36
C TYR A 266 -21.70 -10.10 5.77
N ALA A 267 -22.67 -9.93 4.88
CA ALA A 267 -23.18 -11.04 4.09
C ALA A 267 -22.19 -11.50 3.03
N LEU A 268 -21.31 -10.58 2.59
CA LEU A 268 -20.32 -10.84 1.56
C LEU A 268 -19.05 -10.05 1.87
N ILE A 269 -17.91 -10.73 1.81
CA ILE A 269 -16.59 -10.09 1.75
C ILE A 269 -16.02 -10.38 0.36
N VAL A 270 -15.64 -9.34 -0.37
CA VAL A 270 -14.98 -9.45 -1.68
C VAL A 270 -13.56 -8.94 -1.61
N SER A 271 -12.62 -9.56 -2.33
CA SER A 271 -11.24 -9.08 -2.35
C SER A 271 -10.43 -9.53 -3.57
N ASN A 272 -9.51 -8.67 -4.02
CA ASN A 272 -8.32 -9.05 -4.79
C ASN A 272 -7.09 -8.78 -3.90
N PRO A 273 -6.78 -9.66 -2.94
CA PRO A 273 -5.77 -9.40 -1.93
C PRO A 273 -4.35 -9.39 -2.53
N PRO A 274 -3.41 -8.62 -1.96
CA PRO A 274 -2.04 -8.59 -2.45
C PRO A 274 -1.35 -9.94 -2.31
N TYR A 275 -0.67 -10.36 -3.37
CA TYR A 275 0.10 -11.62 -3.42
C TYR A 275 1.50 -11.54 -2.80
N HIS A 276 2.01 -10.32 -2.60
CA HIS A 276 3.42 -10.05 -2.33
C HIS A 276 3.62 -9.08 -1.17
N GLU A 277 4.48 -9.46 -0.23
CA GLU A 277 5.12 -8.55 0.70
C GLU A 277 6.57 -8.36 0.26
N GLY A 278 6.96 -7.11 -0.02
CA GLY A 278 8.22 -6.84 -0.73
C GLY A 278 8.31 -7.59 -2.06
N LYS A 279 9.37 -8.41 -2.19
CA LYS A 279 9.61 -9.30 -3.32
C LYS A 279 9.17 -10.75 -3.07
N GLU A 280 8.73 -11.07 -1.87
CA GLU A 280 8.41 -12.44 -1.50
C GLU A 280 6.92 -12.71 -1.66
N GLN A 281 6.59 -13.91 -2.15
CA GLN A 281 5.21 -14.41 -2.17
C GLN A 281 4.96 -15.11 -0.84
N THR A 282 4.64 -14.35 0.19
CA THR A 282 4.39 -14.90 1.53
C THR A 282 2.98 -15.48 1.63
N GLY A 283 2.02 -14.97 0.86
CA GLY A 283 0.60 -15.37 0.95
C GLY A 283 -0.06 -14.98 2.27
N TYR A 284 0.66 -14.29 3.16
CA TYR A 284 0.24 -13.98 4.53
C TYR A 284 -1.07 -13.21 4.59
N VAL A 285 -1.24 -12.20 3.72
CA VAL A 285 -2.48 -11.40 3.66
C VAL A 285 -3.66 -12.26 3.22
N ILE A 286 -3.46 -13.18 2.29
CA ILE A 286 -4.50 -14.13 1.83
C ILE A 286 -4.87 -15.07 2.97
N GLU A 287 -3.87 -15.58 3.70
CA GLU A 287 -4.12 -16.46 4.84
C GLU A 287 -4.90 -15.75 5.95
N ARG A 288 -4.49 -14.53 6.34
CA ARG A 288 -5.22 -13.71 7.32
C ARG A 288 -6.64 -13.42 6.88
N LEU A 289 -6.84 -13.06 5.61
CA LEU A 289 -8.16 -12.83 5.03
C LEU A 289 -9.03 -14.08 5.15
N VAL A 290 -8.56 -15.24 4.65
CA VAL A 290 -9.35 -16.47 4.64
C VAL A 290 -9.68 -16.91 6.06
N ARG A 291 -8.69 -16.96 6.97
CA ARG A 291 -8.90 -17.41 8.35
C ARG A 291 -9.74 -16.44 9.18
N GLY A 292 -9.61 -15.13 8.96
CA GLY A 292 -10.34 -14.12 9.72
C GLY A 292 -11.75 -13.87 9.20
N ALA A 293 -12.02 -14.11 7.92
CA ALA A 293 -13.32 -13.82 7.32
C ALA A 293 -14.53 -14.43 8.07
N PRO A 294 -14.51 -15.71 8.53
CA PRO A 294 -15.65 -16.28 9.26
C PRO A 294 -16.10 -15.47 10.47
N ASP A 295 -15.20 -14.80 11.18
CA ASP A 295 -15.53 -13.99 12.37
C ASP A 295 -16.25 -12.70 12.01
N HIS A 296 -16.12 -12.24 10.76
CA HIS A 296 -16.75 -11.02 10.23
C HIS A 296 -17.89 -11.30 9.25
N LEU A 297 -18.24 -12.57 9.03
CA LEU A 297 -19.37 -12.98 8.19
C LEU A 297 -20.64 -13.20 9.02
N GLU A 298 -21.78 -12.78 8.45
CA GLU A 298 -23.11 -13.22 8.86
C GLU A 298 -23.22 -14.76 8.82
N SER A 299 -24.23 -15.35 9.47
CA SER A 299 -24.38 -16.81 9.55
C SER A 299 -24.53 -17.49 8.19
N ASP A 300 -25.06 -16.79 7.19
CA ASP A 300 -25.18 -17.23 5.80
C ASP A 300 -24.25 -16.41 4.86
N GLY A 301 -23.20 -15.82 5.44
CA GLY A 301 -22.25 -14.97 4.73
C GLY A 301 -21.21 -15.77 3.93
N SER A 302 -20.59 -15.09 2.97
CA SER A 302 -19.55 -15.69 2.12
C SER A 302 -18.34 -14.80 1.88
N LEU A 303 -17.18 -15.43 1.70
CA LEU A 303 -15.97 -14.81 1.17
C LEU A 303 -15.84 -15.14 -0.32
N VAL A 304 -15.60 -14.13 -1.14
CA VAL A 304 -15.24 -14.29 -2.55
C VAL A 304 -13.94 -13.56 -2.84
N LEU A 305 -12.92 -14.31 -3.24
CA LEU A 305 -11.62 -13.72 -3.56
C LEU A 305 -11.04 -14.25 -4.86
N VAL A 306 -10.35 -13.38 -5.58
CA VAL A 306 -9.55 -13.78 -6.73
C VAL A 306 -8.11 -14.02 -6.33
N THR A 307 -7.52 -15.06 -6.88
CA THR A 307 -6.10 -15.39 -6.72
C THR A 307 -5.44 -15.76 -8.04
N GLN A 308 -4.11 -15.74 -8.08
CA GLN A 308 -3.38 -16.42 -9.14
C GLN A 308 -3.57 -17.93 -9.04
N ARG A 309 -3.84 -18.60 -10.17
CA ARG A 309 -4.11 -20.04 -10.25
C ARG A 309 -3.02 -20.93 -9.64
N ARG A 310 -1.77 -20.45 -9.61
CA ARG A 310 -0.63 -21.18 -9.02
C ARG A 310 -0.66 -21.26 -7.49
N LEU A 311 -1.43 -20.40 -6.83
CA LEU A 311 -1.54 -20.38 -5.37
C LEU A 311 -2.37 -21.57 -4.90
N ARG A 312 -1.80 -22.34 -3.97
CA ARG A 312 -2.44 -23.51 -3.38
C ARG A 312 -3.36 -23.07 -2.24
N LEU A 313 -4.57 -22.64 -2.59
CA LEU A 313 -5.54 -22.11 -1.62
C LEU A 313 -6.62 -23.14 -1.20
N ALA A 314 -6.84 -24.20 -1.98
CA ALA A 314 -7.91 -25.18 -1.76
C ALA A 314 -8.00 -25.68 -0.31
N THR A 315 -6.90 -26.24 0.21
CA THR A 315 -6.85 -26.80 1.57
C THR A 315 -7.16 -25.74 2.63
N LEU A 316 -6.71 -24.50 2.44
CA LEU A 316 -7.00 -23.43 3.38
C LEU A 316 -8.50 -23.08 3.37
N MET A 317 -9.10 -22.90 2.19
CA MET A 317 -10.55 -22.67 2.04
C MET A 317 -11.37 -23.80 2.65
N GLU A 318 -11.07 -25.05 2.29
CA GLU A 318 -11.80 -26.25 2.75
C GLU A 318 -11.69 -26.46 4.26
N SER A 319 -10.57 -26.07 4.86
CA SER A 319 -10.39 -26.12 6.32
C SER A 319 -11.10 -24.99 7.08
N THR A 320 -11.55 -23.95 6.37
CA THR A 320 -12.06 -22.71 6.98
C THR A 320 -13.57 -22.50 6.76
N PHE A 321 -14.09 -22.91 5.60
CA PHE A 321 -15.49 -22.69 5.19
C PHE A 321 -16.27 -24.00 5.08
N GLY A 322 -17.56 -23.97 5.40
CA GLY A 322 -18.45 -25.13 5.30
C GLY A 322 -18.76 -25.53 3.85
N THR A 323 -18.78 -24.55 2.94
CA THR A 323 -18.94 -24.76 1.50
C THR A 323 -17.82 -24.05 0.75
N VAL A 324 -17.20 -24.71 -0.23
CA VAL A 324 -16.14 -24.13 -1.07
C VAL A 324 -16.42 -24.42 -2.53
N ASP A 325 -16.36 -23.38 -3.35
CA ASP A 325 -16.55 -23.47 -4.80
C ASP A 325 -15.50 -22.65 -5.56
N VAL A 326 -15.33 -22.98 -6.84
CA VAL A 326 -14.55 -22.18 -7.78
C VAL A 326 -15.52 -21.57 -8.79
N LEU A 327 -15.81 -20.28 -8.63
CA LEU A 327 -16.76 -19.56 -9.48
C LEU A 327 -16.21 -19.30 -10.88
N LEU A 328 -14.88 -19.23 -10.99
CA LEU A 328 -14.16 -19.05 -12.25
C LEU A 328 -12.75 -19.62 -12.14
N ASP A 329 -12.32 -20.37 -13.15
CA ASP A 329 -10.93 -20.81 -13.34
C ASP A 329 -10.53 -20.54 -14.79
N ALA A 330 -10.02 -19.33 -15.05
CA ALA A 330 -9.73 -18.86 -16.41
C ALA A 330 -8.35 -18.20 -16.48
N GLY A 331 -7.55 -18.65 -17.45
CA GLY A 331 -6.20 -18.13 -17.67
C GLY A 331 -5.32 -18.25 -16.41
N PRO A 332 -4.65 -17.16 -15.98
CA PRO A 332 -3.77 -17.19 -14.82
C PRO A 332 -4.51 -16.95 -13.49
N HIS A 333 -5.83 -16.78 -13.47
CA HIS A 333 -6.60 -16.42 -12.27
C HIS A 333 -7.67 -17.44 -11.92
N ARG A 334 -7.99 -17.51 -10.63
CA ARG A 334 -9.07 -18.31 -10.09
C ARG A 334 -9.86 -17.49 -9.07
N VAL A 335 -11.18 -17.51 -9.18
CA VAL A 335 -12.10 -16.90 -8.21
C VAL A 335 -12.68 -17.99 -7.32
N TRP A 336 -12.41 -17.86 -6.03
CA TRP A 336 -12.86 -18.78 -4.99
C TRP A 336 -14.09 -18.22 -4.29
N PHE A 337 -14.97 -19.12 -3.88
CA PHE A 337 -16.10 -18.87 -2.99
C PHE A 337 -15.95 -19.73 -1.74
N GLY A 338 -16.16 -19.14 -0.57
CA GLY A 338 -16.24 -19.82 0.71
C GLY A 338 -17.50 -19.38 1.47
N GLY A 339 -18.45 -20.28 1.66
CA GLY A 339 -19.67 -20.05 2.45
C GLY A 339 -19.49 -20.52 3.90
N LYS A 340 -19.96 -19.73 4.85
CA LYS A 340 -19.97 -20.09 6.27
C LYS A 340 -20.93 -21.24 6.56
#